data_AF-A0A974SFG2-F1
#
_entry.id   AF-A0A974SFG2-F1
#
_cell.length_a   1.000
_cell.length_b   1.000
_cell.length_c   1.000
_cell.angle_alpha   90.00
_cell.angle_beta   90.00
_cell.angle_gamma   90.00
#
_symmetry.space_group_name_H-M   'P 1'
#
loop_
_entity.id
_entity.type
_entity.pdbx_description
1 polymer ?
#
loop_
_entity_poly.entity_id
_entity_poly.type
_entity_poly.pdbx_seq_one_letter_code
_entity_poly.pdbx_strand_id
1 'polypeptide(L)'
;MNSRKCVINISRLLVFIMLFSIFTYTPVPAAAAGEEPSIELNDLIAQAEALKTGNPEFPLQVSQSVYGAVYDSDPYFRLDPGPGKVPVKVTAPTNTWTARTPLDNRVPADFAGGTFKTIPYPFADAQGKAEVLQINYAHNGKSTFGGISLESPLSPSVNVTDGSTIEFDVYYPKSAQGKYMRWRVRNTNTNLDSYLRDYQYNNLNPDWVGSYNGESWLKAHHSITASTGVSSSFILELHGENARPEETGMLLVANIQITAPDPNGVALPDVVNKEHQSAVAPLKSVYNKENGLFMVGAIGTGPVTGTRANHYEIFVDGNNLKADGTHPRGPEWLKSVNGEALNGATTAPGLAEYSFPTNAYQAIRDSGTPGQYKSHGHVLAWYNQAPGWMTQIIPANLASGYNGGTDFYGLGNGVTTTVKVDKEMARRVQFNHTMYVMRHFLTTDTKYGSSESRGVIPFNSWDVLNEEIHESRHSELIPGMRTAGERA
;
A
#
# COMPACT_ATOMS: atom_id res chain seq x y z
N MET A 1 13.53 41.41 -1.08
CA MET A 1 13.55 41.00 -2.51
C MET A 1 12.11 40.85 -3.03
N ASN A 2 11.91 40.75 -4.35
CA ASN A 2 10.64 41.13 -5.00
C ASN A 2 9.46 40.15 -4.81
N SER A 3 8.60 40.44 -3.83
CA SER A 3 7.31 39.73 -3.61
C SER A 3 6.43 39.68 -4.86
N ARG A 4 6.43 40.74 -5.70
CA ARG A 4 5.73 40.77 -6.99
C ARG A 4 6.06 39.59 -7.92
N LYS A 5 7.31 39.08 -7.92
CA LYS A 5 7.68 37.91 -8.76
C LYS A 5 6.99 36.64 -8.26
N CYS A 6 6.97 36.40 -6.95
CA CYS A 6 6.31 35.25 -6.35
C CYS A 6 4.79 35.24 -6.65
N VAL A 7 4.11 36.38 -6.50
CA VAL A 7 2.67 36.51 -6.82
C VAL A 7 2.39 36.24 -8.29
N ILE A 8 3.25 36.71 -9.22
CA ILE A 8 3.12 36.44 -10.66
C ILE A 8 3.34 34.95 -10.97
N ASN A 9 4.35 34.31 -10.38
CA ASN A 9 4.63 32.89 -10.63
C ASN A 9 3.50 31.98 -10.08
N ILE A 10 2.94 32.28 -8.91
CA ILE A 10 1.77 31.53 -8.40
C ILE A 10 0.51 31.79 -9.24
N SER A 11 0.32 33.01 -9.74
CA SER A 11 -0.81 33.31 -10.66
C SER A 11 -0.68 32.55 -11.98
N ARG A 12 0.55 32.33 -12.47
CA ARG A 12 0.82 31.46 -13.63
C ARG A 12 0.53 29.99 -13.33
N LEU A 13 0.96 29.47 -12.17
CA LEU A 13 0.64 28.11 -11.73
C LEU A 13 -0.89 27.87 -11.68
N LEU A 14 -1.66 28.86 -11.22
CA LEU A 14 -3.13 28.79 -11.22
C LEU A 14 -3.75 28.80 -12.63
N VAL A 15 -3.13 29.49 -13.59
CA VAL A 15 -3.53 29.43 -15.01
C VAL A 15 -3.20 28.06 -15.63
N PHE A 16 -2.08 27.44 -15.27
CA PHE A 16 -1.77 26.06 -15.70
C PHE A 16 -2.79 25.04 -15.17
N ILE A 17 -3.22 25.16 -13.90
CA ILE A 17 -4.27 24.32 -13.32
C ILE A 17 -5.62 24.53 -14.03
N MET A 18 -5.97 25.77 -14.37
CA MET A 18 -7.16 26.07 -15.17
C MET A 18 -7.09 25.48 -16.59
N LEU A 19 -5.94 25.54 -17.26
CA LEU A 19 -5.77 24.94 -18.59
C LEU A 19 -5.93 23.42 -18.55
N PHE A 20 -5.34 22.73 -17.56
CA PHE A 20 -5.58 21.29 -17.35
C PHE A 20 -7.06 20.97 -17.09
N SER A 21 -7.81 21.88 -16.47
CA SER A 21 -9.24 21.70 -16.22
C SER A 21 -10.08 21.78 -17.51
N ILE A 22 -9.66 22.61 -18.48
CA ILE A 22 -10.41 22.94 -19.69
C ILE A 22 -10.38 21.83 -20.76
N PHE A 23 -9.32 21.03 -20.83
CA PHE A 23 -9.20 19.98 -21.86
C PHE A 23 -9.83 18.63 -21.47
N THR A 24 -10.42 18.49 -20.29
CA THR A 24 -11.13 17.26 -19.89
C THR A 24 -12.54 17.14 -20.48
N TYR A 25 -12.58 16.73 -21.76
CA TYR A 25 -13.73 16.28 -22.56
C TYR A 25 -14.78 17.32 -23.02
N THR A 26 -14.76 17.63 -24.32
CA THR A 26 -16.01 17.73 -25.09
C THR A 26 -16.48 16.32 -25.50
N PRO A 27 -17.76 15.96 -25.33
CA PRO A 27 -18.22 14.60 -25.62
C PRO A 27 -18.32 14.35 -27.13
N VAL A 28 -17.61 13.32 -27.60
CA VAL A 28 -17.85 12.70 -28.92
C VAL A 28 -18.86 11.55 -28.72
N PRO A 29 -19.82 11.30 -29.64
CA PRO A 29 -20.85 10.28 -29.44
C PRO A 29 -20.30 8.84 -29.33
N ALA A 30 -21.00 8.00 -28.57
CA ALA A 30 -20.61 6.62 -28.30
C ALA A 30 -20.61 5.73 -29.56
N ALA A 31 -19.43 5.55 -30.17
CA ALA A 31 -19.21 4.67 -31.32
C ALA A 31 -17.80 4.03 -31.37
N ALA A 32 -17.06 4.02 -30.26
CA ALA A 32 -15.78 3.34 -30.12
C ALA A 32 -15.65 2.73 -28.71
N ALA A 33 -15.44 1.43 -28.64
CA ALA A 33 -15.09 0.73 -27.40
C ALA A 33 -13.89 -0.17 -27.68
N GLY A 34 -12.68 0.33 -27.36
CA GLY A 34 -11.43 -0.38 -27.57
C GLY A 34 -10.20 0.44 -27.19
N GLU A 35 -9.27 -0.20 -26.46
CA GLU A 35 -7.84 0.16 -26.29
C GLU A 35 -7.45 1.54 -25.65
N GLU A 36 -8.38 2.43 -25.33
CA GLU A 36 -8.04 3.80 -24.86
C GLU A 36 -7.31 3.97 -23.50
N PRO A 37 -7.44 3.12 -22.45
CA PRO A 37 -6.87 3.43 -21.13
C PRO A 37 -5.35 3.61 -21.08
N SER A 38 -4.62 2.88 -21.93
CA SER A 38 -3.16 3.06 -22.08
C SER A 38 -2.79 4.30 -22.90
N ILE A 39 -3.70 4.84 -23.71
CA ILE A 39 -3.45 6.03 -24.53
C ILE A 39 -3.58 7.28 -23.65
N GLU A 40 -4.66 7.42 -22.86
CA GLU A 40 -4.83 8.57 -21.95
C GLU A 40 -3.65 8.73 -20.97
N LEU A 41 -3.17 7.65 -20.35
CA LEU A 41 -2.04 7.72 -19.42
C LEU A 41 -0.74 8.10 -20.14
N ASN A 42 -0.48 7.54 -21.34
CA ASN A 42 0.71 7.90 -22.10
C ASN A 42 0.65 9.33 -22.66
N ASP A 43 -0.53 9.84 -23.02
CA ASP A 43 -0.72 11.24 -23.43
C ASP A 43 -0.58 12.21 -22.26
N LEU A 44 -1.04 11.85 -21.05
CA LEU A 44 -0.77 12.62 -19.82
C LEU A 44 0.73 12.67 -19.50
N ILE A 45 1.44 11.54 -19.62
CA ILE A 45 2.89 11.47 -19.45
C ILE A 45 3.62 12.27 -20.54
N ALA A 46 3.21 12.16 -21.80
CA ALA A 46 3.80 12.90 -22.92
C ALA A 46 3.58 14.41 -22.80
N GLN A 47 2.41 14.85 -22.31
CA GLN A 47 2.13 16.26 -22.02
C GLN A 47 2.97 16.76 -20.83
N ALA A 48 3.16 15.96 -19.79
CA ALA A 48 4.05 16.29 -18.67
C ALA A 48 5.52 16.39 -19.12
N GLU A 49 6.01 15.44 -19.92
CA GLU A 49 7.35 15.47 -20.52
C GLU A 49 7.52 16.67 -21.49
N ALA A 50 6.50 17.04 -22.27
CA ALA A 50 6.57 18.22 -23.13
C ALA A 50 6.69 19.53 -22.33
N LEU A 51 5.97 19.65 -21.20
CA LEU A 51 5.99 20.81 -20.31
C LEU A 51 7.29 20.94 -19.49
N LYS A 52 7.97 19.81 -19.22
CA LYS A 52 9.31 19.72 -18.60
C LYS A 52 10.33 20.63 -19.30
N THR A 53 10.22 20.76 -20.62
CA THR A 53 11.10 21.58 -21.48
C THR A 53 11.02 23.09 -21.20
N GLY A 54 10.04 23.58 -20.43
CA GLY A 54 9.78 25.01 -20.22
C GLY A 54 9.87 25.53 -18.78
N ASN A 55 10.07 24.67 -17.77
CA ASN A 55 9.97 25.06 -16.35
C ASN A 55 11.25 24.77 -15.54
N PRO A 56 12.20 25.73 -15.45
CA PRO A 56 13.46 25.54 -14.71
C PRO A 56 13.35 25.76 -13.19
N GLU A 57 12.24 26.28 -12.65
CA GLU A 57 12.09 26.52 -11.20
C GLU A 57 11.45 25.33 -10.45
N PHE A 58 10.60 24.53 -11.12
CA PHE A 58 9.93 23.38 -10.52
C PHE A 58 9.96 22.17 -11.48
N PRO A 59 10.99 21.30 -11.41
CA PRO A 59 11.00 20.05 -12.16
C PRO A 59 9.91 19.12 -11.63
N LEU A 60 8.95 18.78 -12.50
CA LEU A 60 7.96 17.75 -12.20
C LEU A 60 8.67 16.38 -12.21
N GLN A 61 8.55 15.63 -11.12
CA GLN A 61 9.15 14.30 -10.99
C GLN A 61 8.07 13.30 -10.62
N VAL A 62 7.82 12.34 -11.51
CA VAL A 62 7.00 11.16 -11.22
C VAL A 62 7.91 10.10 -10.59
N SER A 63 7.69 9.78 -9.32
CA SER A 63 8.41 8.73 -8.60
C SER A 63 7.51 7.51 -8.40
N GLN A 64 7.91 6.37 -8.96
CA GLN A 64 7.29 5.09 -8.62
C GLN A 64 7.79 4.63 -7.24
N SER A 65 7.05 4.97 -6.18
CA SER A 65 7.27 4.43 -4.83
C SER A 65 6.73 3.00 -4.75
N VAL A 66 7.61 2.02 -4.51
CA VAL A 66 7.26 0.59 -4.41
C VAL A 66 7.31 0.10 -2.95
N TYR A 67 7.34 1.02 -1.98
CA TYR A 67 7.48 0.71 -0.55
C TYR A 67 6.64 1.67 0.30
N GLY A 68 5.80 1.09 1.16
CA GLY A 68 5.02 1.82 2.16
C GLY A 68 5.88 2.36 3.32
N ALA A 69 5.30 3.25 4.12
CA ALA A 69 6.00 3.94 5.20
C ALA A 69 6.34 3.00 6.38
N VAL A 70 7.61 3.00 6.79
CA VAL A 70 8.07 2.29 7.99
C VAL A 70 7.70 3.10 9.24
N TYR A 71 6.78 2.55 10.05
CA TYR A 71 6.40 3.07 11.37
C TYR A 71 6.89 2.15 12.49
N ASP A 72 8.19 2.16 12.80
CA ASP A 72 8.68 2.31 14.18
C ASP A 72 10.18 2.66 14.22
N SER A 73 10.77 2.69 15.42
CA SER A 73 12.12 3.13 15.72
C SER A 73 13.27 2.31 15.10
N ASP A 74 14.37 3.03 14.84
CA ASP A 74 15.72 2.58 14.45
C ASP A 74 15.95 2.33 12.93
N PRO A 75 16.56 3.30 12.21
CA PRO A 75 16.84 3.19 10.77
C PRO A 75 18.00 2.23 10.43
N TYR A 76 18.64 1.59 11.41
CA TYR A 76 19.68 0.59 11.19
C TYR A 76 19.12 -0.84 11.02
N PHE A 77 17.85 -1.07 11.35
CA PHE A 77 17.18 -2.35 11.09
C PHE A 77 16.70 -2.45 9.64
N ARG A 78 17.49 -3.16 8.84
CA ARG A 78 17.08 -3.68 7.53
C ARG A 78 15.81 -4.53 7.66
N LEU A 79 14.77 -4.18 6.90
CA LEU A 79 13.70 -5.10 6.47
C LEU A 79 14.15 -5.93 5.23
N ASP A 80 15.45 -6.21 5.15
CA ASP A 80 16.07 -7.11 4.15
C ASP A 80 15.89 -8.55 4.67
N PRO A 81 15.57 -9.56 3.82
CA PRO A 81 15.02 -10.85 4.25
C PRO A 81 16.06 -11.83 4.82
N GLY A 82 16.97 -11.36 5.67
CA GLY A 82 18.02 -12.16 6.29
C GLY A 82 19.31 -12.27 5.44
N PRO A 83 20.21 -13.19 5.82
CA PRO A 83 21.60 -13.19 5.36
C PRO A 83 21.81 -13.85 4.00
N GLY A 84 21.62 -13.07 2.93
CA GLY A 84 22.32 -13.23 1.65
C GLY A 84 21.88 -14.36 0.72
N LYS A 85 22.11 -14.13 -0.60
CA LYS A 85 21.63 -14.92 -1.74
C LYS A 85 20.10 -14.86 -1.90
N VAL A 86 19.63 -14.65 -3.13
CA VAL A 86 18.19 -14.70 -3.45
C VAL A 86 17.71 -16.15 -3.24
N PRO A 87 16.54 -16.39 -2.61
CA PRO A 87 16.01 -17.75 -2.48
C PRO A 87 15.66 -18.34 -3.86
N VAL A 88 16.15 -19.55 -4.14
CA VAL A 88 15.82 -20.32 -5.35
C VAL A 88 14.93 -21.50 -5.00
N LYS A 89 13.97 -21.80 -5.87
CA LYS A 89 13.09 -22.96 -5.73
C LYS A 89 13.90 -24.26 -5.83
N VAL A 90 13.85 -25.06 -4.77
CA VAL A 90 14.51 -26.37 -4.69
C VAL A 90 13.55 -27.50 -5.05
N THR A 91 12.29 -27.42 -4.58
CA THR A 91 11.23 -28.37 -4.91
C THR A 91 9.84 -27.78 -4.66
N ALA A 92 8.79 -28.46 -5.11
CA ALA A 92 7.39 -28.17 -4.79
C ALA A 92 6.55 -29.46 -4.80
N PRO A 93 5.34 -29.45 -4.23
CA PRO A 93 4.38 -30.52 -4.39
C PRO A 93 4.04 -30.77 -5.87
N THR A 94 3.76 -32.03 -6.22
CA THR A 94 3.25 -32.43 -7.54
C THR A 94 1.79 -32.02 -7.80
N ASN A 95 1.13 -31.37 -6.83
CA ASN A 95 -0.31 -31.15 -6.77
C ASN A 95 -1.18 -32.44 -6.82
N THR A 96 -0.56 -33.62 -6.62
CA THR A 96 -1.27 -34.90 -6.46
C THR A 96 -1.65 -35.08 -4.99
N TRP A 97 -2.67 -34.35 -4.54
CA TRP A 97 -3.09 -34.31 -3.15
C TRP A 97 -3.92 -35.53 -2.72
N THR A 98 -3.68 -36.00 -1.50
CA THR A 98 -4.39 -37.11 -0.85
C THR A 98 -4.71 -36.77 0.61
N ALA A 99 -5.84 -37.24 1.13
CA ALA A 99 -6.15 -37.15 2.56
C ALA A 99 -5.46 -38.26 3.35
N ARG A 100 -5.15 -38.00 4.62
CA ARG A 100 -4.37 -38.89 5.49
C ARG A 100 -4.69 -38.73 6.98
N THR A 101 -4.21 -39.66 7.81
CA THR A 101 -4.29 -39.56 9.27
C THR A 101 -3.55 -38.33 9.80
N PRO A 102 -4.18 -37.47 10.61
CA PRO A 102 -3.59 -36.23 11.12
C PRO A 102 -2.25 -36.40 11.87
N LEU A 103 -1.45 -35.33 11.81
CA LEU A 103 -0.19 -35.14 12.53
C LEU A 103 -0.42 -34.77 13.99
N ASP A 104 -1.54 -34.10 14.29
CA ASP A 104 -2.04 -33.84 15.65
C ASP A 104 -3.17 -34.81 16.01
N ASN A 105 -2.96 -35.67 17.01
CA ASN A 105 -3.95 -36.69 17.40
C ASN A 105 -5.23 -36.10 18.05
N ARG A 106 -5.30 -34.79 18.27
CA ARG A 106 -6.51 -34.07 18.70
C ARG A 106 -7.45 -33.74 17.54
N VAL A 107 -6.98 -33.84 16.30
CA VAL A 107 -7.73 -33.60 15.08
C VAL A 107 -8.38 -34.92 14.59
N PRO A 108 -9.70 -34.97 14.39
CA PRO A 108 -10.35 -36.06 13.65
C PRO A 108 -9.90 -36.06 12.18
N ALA A 109 -9.75 -37.23 11.57
CA ALA A 109 -9.20 -37.36 10.21
C ALA A 109 -9.96 -36.55 9.14
N ASP A 110 -11.29 -36.53 9.22
CA ASP A 110 -12.18 -35.95 8.21
C ASP A 110 -12.94 -34.76 8.79
N PHE A 111 -12.31 -33.57 8.86
CA PHE A 111 -12.81 -32.24 9.32
C PHE A 111 -14.35 -32.03 9.21
N ALA A 112 -15.14 -32.67 10.08
CA ALA A 112 -16.59 -32.91 9.93
C ALA A 112 -17.10 -33.12 8.49
N GLY A 113 -16.36 -33.88 7.66
CA GLY A 113 -16.68 -34.08 6.24
C GLY A 113 -16.14 -33.01 5.28
N GLY A 114 -15.11 -32.27 5.69
CA GLY A 114 -14.39 -31.32 4.83
C GLY A 114 -13.80 -31.98 3.58
N THR A 115 -13.68 -31.19 2.50
CA THR A 115 -13.34 -31.67 1.16
C THR A 115 -12.22 -30.84 0.55
N PHE A 116 -11.33 -31.45 -0.21
CA PHE A 116 -10.31 -30.75 -0.98
C PHE A 116 -10.40 -31.08 -2.47
N LYS A 117 -9.92 -30.18 -3.33
CA LYS A 117 -9.69 -30.43 -4.76
C LYS A 117 -8.74 -29.39 -5.33
N THR A 118 -7.97 -29.76 -6.35
CA THR A 118 -7.27 -28.79 -7.20
C THR A 118 -8.30 -28.09 -8.11
N ILE A 119 -8.17 -26.78 -8.30
CA ILE A 119 -8.97 -25.99 -9.26
C ILE A 119 -8.07 -25.01 -10.03
N PRO A 120 -8.48 -24.55 -11.23
CA PRO A 120 -7.91 -23.36 -11.84
C PRO A 120 -7.96 -22.16 -10.88
N TYR A 121 -6.93 -21.34 -10.89
CA TYR A 121 -6.87 -20.09 -10.12
C TYR A 121 -8.09 -19.21 -10.44
N PRO A 122 -8.94 -18.85 -9.46
CA PRO A 122 -10.30 -18.38 -9.75
C PRO A 122 -10.48 -16.85 -9.82
N PHE A 123 -9.41 -16.07 -9.64
CA PHE A 123 -9.46 -14.61 -9.69
C PHE A 123 -9.17 -14.07 -11.10
N ALA A 124 -9.45 -12.78 -11.34
CA ALA A 124 -9.39 -12.19 -12.68
C ALA A 124 -7.99 -12.25 -13.32
N ASP A 125 -6.92 -12.23 -12.51
CA ASP A 125 -5.53 -12.30 -12.95
C ASP A 125 -5.03 -13.73 -13.22
N ALA A 126 -5.93 -14.68 -13.52
CA ALA A 126 -5.61 -16.11 -13.74
C ALA A 126 -4.61 -16.42 -14.87
N GLN A 127 -4.35 -15.49 -15.79
CA GLN A 127 -3.48 -15.74 -16.94
C GLN A 127 -2.03 -16.02 -16.48
N GLY A 128 -1.56 -17.25 -16.73
CA GLY A 128 -0.22 -17.71 -16.34
C GLY A 128 -0.08 -18.13 -14.88
N LYS A 129 -1.17 -18.14 -14.09
CA LYS A 129 -1.17 -18.64 -12.70
C LYS A 129 -1.24 -20.17 -12.69
N ALA A 130 -0.64 -20.78 -11.67
CA ALA A 130 -0.78 -22.20 -11.41
C ALA A 130 -2.16 -22.53 -10.81
N GLU A 131 -2.59 -23.79 -10.92
CA GLU A 131 -3.77 -24.28 -10.19
C GLU A 131 -3.58 -24.17 -8.67
N VAL A 132 -4.70 -24.01 -7.96
CA VAL A 132 -4.75 -23.81 -6.50
C VAL A 132 -5.48 -24.97 -5.82
N LEU A 133 -5.04 -25.32 -4.61
CA LEU A 133 -5.69 -26.29 -3.75
C LEU A 133 -6.87 -25.64 -3.03
N GLN A 134 -8.10 -25.88 -3.48
CA GLN A 134 -9.30 -25.51 -2.73
C GLN A 134 -9.48 -26.47 -1.55
N ILE A 135 -9.67 -25.92 -0.35
CA ILE A 135 -9.99 -26.64 0.89
C ILE A 135 -11.30 -26.09 1.45
N ASN A 136 -12.31 -26.94 1.58
CA ASN A 136 -13.57 -26.64 2.28
C ASN A 136 -13.53 -27.29 3.67
N TYR A 137 -13.84 -26.52 4.71
CA TYR A 137 -13.77 -26.95 6.11
C TYR A 137 -15.11 -26.79 6.84
N ALA A 138 -15.38 -27.66 7.83
CA ALA A 138 -16.61 -27.68 8.63
C ALA A 138 -16.30 -27.98 10.12
N HIS A 139 -16.23 -26.96 10.96
CA HIS A 139 -15.78 -27.07 12.35
C HIS A 139 -16.97 -27.22 13.29
N ASN A 140 -17.08 -28.35 14.00
CA ASN A 140 -18.18 -28.63 14.95
C ASN A 140 -18.11 -27.83 16.27
N GLY A 141 -17.14 -26.93 16.43
CA GLY A 141 -17.06 -26.04 17.58
C GLY A 141 -16.42 -26.65 18.84
N LYS A 142 -16.90 -26.16 19.99
CA LYS A 142 -16.12 -25.94 21.23
C LYS A 142 -15.29 -27.09 21.81
N SER A 143 -15.59 -28.35 21.51
CA SER A 143 -15.02 -29.54 22.19
C SER A 143 -13.95 -30.31 21.41
N THR A 144 -13.69 -29.98 20.15
CA THR A 144 -12.74 -30.72 19.29
C THR A 144 -11.92 -29.78 18.43
N PHE A 145 -10.60 -29.98 18.33
CA PHE A 145 -9.82 -29.40 17.24
C PHE A 145 -10.38 -29.92 15.91
N GLY A 146 -10.80 -29.03 15.02
CA GLY A 146 -11.09 -29.41 13.62
C GLY A 146 -9.80 -29.43 12.83
N GLY A 147 -9.66 -30.32 11.85
CA GLY A 147 -8.52 -30.29 10.95
C GLY A 147 -8.60 -31.29 9.80
N ILE A 148 -7.92 -30.96 8.71
CA ILE A 148 -7.80 -31.80 7.51
C ILE A 148 -6.32 -31.91 7.18
N SER A 149 -5.82 -33.13 7.08
CA SER A 149 -4.42 -33.43 6.79
C SER A 149 -4.30 -33.87 5.34
N LEU A 150 -3.55 -33.13 4.55
CA LEU A 150 -3.37 -33.35 3.11
C LEU A 150 -1.90 -33.56 2.78
N GLU A 151 -1.58 -34.56 1.97
CA GLU A 151 -0.22 -34.86 1.53
C GLU A 151 -0.12 -34.98 0.02
N SER A 152 0.95 -34.42 -0.53
CA SER A 152 1.36 -34.56 -1.92
C SER A 152 2.84 -34.93 -1.97
N PRO A 153 3.27 -35.81 -2.90
CA PRO A 153 4.69 -36.00 -3.19
C PRO A 153 5.38 -34.69 -3.58
N LEU A 154 6.66 -34.56 -3.26
CA LEU A 154 7.55 -33.50 -3.74
C LEU A 154 8.24 -33.93 -5.03
N SER A 155 8.40 -33.00 -5.99
CA SER A 155 9.11 -33.23 -7.24
C SER A 155 10.12 -32.11 -7.52
N PRO A 156 11.44 -32.38 -7.42
CA PRO A 156 12.07 -33.63 -6.98
C PRO A 156 11.92 -33.87 -5.46
N SER A 157 12.06 -35.13 -5.02
CA SER A 157 12.44 -35.42 -3.63
C SER A 157 13.85 -34.88 -3.39
N VAL A 158 14.10 -34.19 -2.28
CA VAL A 158 15.35 -33.45 -2.08
C VAL A 158 15.88 -33.52 -0.64
N ASN A 159 17.19 -33.32 -0.47
CA ASN A 159 17.79 -33.06 0.82
C ASN A 159 17.79 -31.55 1.12
N VAL A 160 16.90 -31.12 2.00
CA VAL A 160 16.74 -29.72 2.43
C VAL A 160 17.96 -29.29 3.25
N THR A 161 18.59 -28.19 2.84
CA THR A 161 19.79 -27.63 3.47
C THR A 161 19.44 -26.65 4.58
N ASP A 162 20.41 -26.30 5.42
CA ASP A 162 20.24 -25.19 6.38
C ASP A 162 19.95 -23.86 5.65
N GLY A 163 19.27 -22.94 6.34
CA GLY A 163 18.77 -21.68 5.77
C GLY A 163 17.64 -21.83 4.74
N SER A 164 17.12 -23.04 4.49
CA SER A 164 15.97 -23.25 3.60
C SER A 164 14.66 -22.77 4.24
N THR A 165 13.70 -22.39 3.40
CA THR A 165 12.35 -21.99 3.79
C THR A 165 11.26 -22.76 3.03
N ILE A 166 10.08 -22.83 3.64
CA ILE A 166 8.83 -23.27 3.03
C ILE A 166 8.03 -22.02 2.74
N GLU A 167 7.64 -21.82 1.49
CA GLU A 167 6.82 -20.70 1.04
C GLU A 167 5.47 -21.20 0.54
N PHE A 168 4.37 -20.52 0.89
CA PHE A 168 3.04 -20.73 0.30
C PHE A 168 2.12 -19.53 0.47
N ASP A 169 1.17 -19.38 -0.45
CA ASP A 169 0.10 -18.37 -0.37
C ASP A 169 -1.21 -19.00 0.09
N VAL A 170 -1.90 -18.33 1.01
CA VAL A 170 -3.24 -18.68 1.48
C VAL A 170 -4.21 -17.57 1.10
N TYR A 171 -5.21 -17.90 0.28
CA TYR A 171 -6.29 -17.01 -0.09
C TYR A 171 -7.54 -17.37 0.71
N TYR A 172 -8.23 -16.36 1.23
CA TYR A 172 -9.39 -16.49 2.11
C TYR A 172 -10.41 -15.38 1.80
N PRO A 173 -11.72 -15.64 1.96
CA PRO A 173 -12.72 -14.60 1.80
C PRO A 173 -12.64 -13.60 2.96
N LYS A 174 -13.06 -12.36 2.74
CA LYS A 174 -13.06 -11.31 3.78
C LYS A 174 -13.92 -11.67 4.99
N SER A 175 -14.97 -12.50 4.82
CA SER A 175 -15.75 -13.08 5.92
C SER A 175 -14.96 -14.06 6.83
N ALA A 176 -13.80 -14.55 6.37
CA ALA A 176 -12.89 -15.37 7.14
C ALA A 176 -11.71 -14.59 7.77
N GLN A 177 -11.60 -13.29 7.52
CA GLN A 177 -10.58 -12.44 8.14
C GLN A 177 -10.73 -12.48 9.68
N GLY A 178 -9.62 -12.71 10.40
CA GLY A 178 -9.64 -12.81 11.85
C GLY A 178 -10.18 -14.13 12.43
N LYS A 179 -10.57 -15.11 11.60
CA LYS A 179 -10.81 -16.50 12.06
C LYS A 179 -9.52 -17.15 12.55
N TYR A 180 -9.65 -18.25 13.31
CA TYR A 180 -8.52 -18.86 14.03
C TYR A 180 -8.03 -20.13 13.36
N MET A 181 -7.07 -19.93 12.44
CA MET A 181 -6.48 -20.96 11.58
C MET A 181 -4.98 -21.08 11.86
N ARG A 182 -4.53 -22.27 12.26
CA ARG A 182 -3.11 -22.67 12.31
C ARG A 182 -2.85 -23.68 11.20
N TRP A 183 -1.75 -23.53 10.49
CA TRP A 183 -1.21 -24.54 9.60
C TRP A 183 -0.13 -25.32 10.34
N ARG A 184 -0.27 -26.63 10.43
CA ARG A 184 0.85 -27.52 10.70
C ARG A 184 1.37 -28.04 9.38
N VAL A 185 2.62 -27.74 9.09
CA VAL A 185 3.34 -28.24 7.93
C VAL A 185 4.30 -29.33 8.39
N ARG A 186 4.47 -30.38 7.58
CA ARG A 186 5.64 -31.25 7.70
C ARG A 186 6.43 -31.25 6.41
N ASN A 187 7.71 -30.90 6.54
CA ASN A 187 8.76 -31.32 5.64
C ASN A 187 9.70 -32.25 6.44
N THR A 188 10.35 -33.20 5.75
CA THR A 188 11.05 -34.34 6.38
C THR A 188 10.17 -35.07 7.40
N ASN A 189 10.66 -35.37 8.61
CA ASN A 189 9.89 -35.99 9.70
C ASN A 189 9.38 -34.99 10.76
N THR A 190 9.69 -33.70 10.61
CA THR A 190 9.46 -32.67 11.65
C THR A 190 8.14 -31.93 11.44
N ASN A 191 7.35 -31.79 12.49
CA ASN A 191 6.19 -30.89 12.47
C ASN A 191 6.65 -29.44 12.72
N LEU A 192 6.22 -28.53 11.84
CA LEU A 192 6.38 -27.08 11.95
C LEU A 192 4.99 -26.45 12.05
N ASP A 193 4.78 -25.52 12.99
CA ASP A 193 3.52 -24.80 13.12
C ASP A 193 3.70 -23.35 12.61
N SER A 194 2.72 -22.84 11.85
CA SER A 194 2.60 -21.45 11.43
C SER A 194 1.16 -20.97 11.61
N TYR A 195 0.96 -19.72 12.03
CA TYR A 195 -0.36 -19.18 12.33
C TYR A 195 -0.75 -18.13 11.29
N LEU A 196 -2.00 -18.14 10.83
CA LEU A 196 -2.58 -17.03 10.05
C LEU A 196 -2.87 -15.79 10.94
N ARG A 197 -2.07 -15.60 12.00
CA ARG A 197 -2.39 -14.78 13.18
C ARG A 197 -1.18 -14.14 13.87
N ASP A 198 0.04 -14.41 13.36
CA ASP A 198 1.26 -13.80 13.90
C ASP A 198 1.31 -12.28 13.64
N TYR A 199 2.33 -11.59 14.15
CA TYR A 199 2.40 -10.13 14.34
C TYR A 199 2.03 -9.27 13.11
N GLN A 200 2.17 -9.81 11.90
CA GLN A 200 1.71 -9.22 10.63
C GLN A 200 0.20 -8.95 10.58
N TYR A 201 -0.63 -9.58 11.42
CA TYR A 201 -2.10 -9.47 11.36
C TYR A 201 -2.70 -8.26 12.11
N ASN A 202 -1.85 -7.34 12.60
CA ASN A 202 -2.23 -5.95 12.85
C ASN A 202 -2.09 -5.07 11.59
N ASN A 203 -1.65 -5.61 10.44
CA ASN A 203 -1.69 -4.89 9.18
C ASN A 203 -3.14 -4.56 8.80
N LEU A 204 -3.44 -3.26 8.70
CA LEU A 204 -4.77 -2.74 8.42
C LEU A 204 -5.21 -2.97 6.96
N ASN A 205 -4.27 -3.27 6.05
CA ASN A 205 -4.51 -3.61 4.65
C ASN A 205 -3.83 -4.96 4.29
N PRO A 206 -4.51 -6.12 4.43
CA PRO A 206 -4.09 -7.35 3.78
C PRO A 206 -4.34 -7.30 2.26
N ASP A 207 -3.44 -7.86 1.46
CA ASP A 207 -3.51 -7.93 -0.01
C ASP A 207 -4.88 -8.38 -0.52
N TRP A 208 -5.62 -7.49 -1.18
CA TRP A 208 -6.80 -7.86 -1.96
C TRP A 208 -6.39 -8.46 -3.31
N VAL A 209 -7.04 -9.57 -3.68
CA VAL A 209 -6.71 -10.32 -4.92
C VAL A 209 -7.87 -10.37 -5.91
N GLY A 210 -9.11 -10.26 -5.45
CA GLY A 210 -10.26 -10.33 -6.36
C GLY A 210 -11.60 -10.51 -5.68
N SER A 211 -12.59 -10.89 -6.48
CA SER A 211 -13.88 -11.37 -6.00
C SER A 211 -14.14 -12.77 -6.56
N TYR A 212 -14.61 -13.69 -5.71
CA TYR A 212 -14.93 -15.07 -6.08
C TYR A 212 -16.08 -15.59 -5.22
N ASN A 213 -17.02 -16.33 -5.84
CA ASN A 213 -18.28 -16.79 -5.24
C ASN A 213 -19.11 -15.68 -4.54
N GLY A 214 -19.02 -14.45 -5.04
CA GLY A 214 -19.78 -13.29 -4.51
C GLY A 214 -19.12 -12.57 -3.33
N GLU A 215 -17.98 -13.05 -2.83
CA GLU A 215 -17.21 -12.39 -1.77
C GLU A 215 -15.91 -11.78 -2.29
N SER A 216 -15.37 -10.79 -1.57
CA SER A 216 -14.03 -10.26 -1.79
C SER A 216 -12.99 -11.16 -1.13
N TRP A 217 -11.86 -11.41 -1.82
CA TRP A 217 -10.80 -12.30 -1.36
C TRP A 217 -9.50 -11.58 -1.05
N LEU A 218 -8.84 -12.06 -0.01
CA LEU A 218 -7.60 -11.56 0.55
C LEU A 218 -6.54 -12.67 0.48
N LYS A 219 -5.26 -12.30 0.44
CA LYS A 219 -4.11 -13.21 0.49
C LYS A 219 -3.30 -12.99 1.76
N ALA A 220 -2.71 -14.06 2.27
CA ALA A 220 -1.61 -14.05 3.24
C ALA A 220 -0.48 -14.92 2.70
N HIS A 221 0.74 -14.40 2.73
CA HIS A 221 1.94 -15.13 2.34
C HIS A 221 2.60 -15.72 3.59
N HIS A 222 2.98 -17.00 3.53
CA HIS A 222 3.61 -17.72 4.64
C HIS A 222 5.01 -18.18 4.24
N SER A 223 6.03 -17.64 4.93
CA SER A 223 7.41 -18.14 4.92
C SER A 223 7.73 -18.79 6.27
N ILE A 224 8.28 -20.01 6.26
CA ILE A 224 8.63 -20.77 7.47
C ILE A 224 10.03 -21.38 7.29
N THR A 225 10.92 -21.30 8.29
CA THR A 225 12.19 -22.04 8.26
C THR A 225 11.96 -23.55 8.12
N ALA A 226 12.51 -24.15 7.07
CA ALA A 226 12.33 -25.56 6.76
C ALA A 226 13.22 -26.45 7.64
N SER A 227 12.76 -27.64 8.00
CA SER A 227 13.62 -28.63 8.66
C SER A 227 14.61 -29.24 7.68
N THR A 228 15.87 -29.40 8.08
CA THR A 228 16.92 -29.97 7.24
C THR A 228 16.78 -31.48 7.08
N GLY A 229 17.37 -32.04 6.01
CA GLY A 229 17.35 -33.47 5.69
C GLY A 229 16.42 -33.83 4.52
N VAL A 230 16.24 -35.13 4.28
CA VAL A 230 15.51 -35.64 3.10
C VAL A 230 14.00 -35.43 3.26
N SER A 231 13.39 -34.74 2.30
CA SER A 231 11.93 -34.57 2.15
C SER A 231 11.48 -35.10 0.80
N SER A 232 10.57 -36.09 0.83
CA SER A 232 9.97 -36.74 -0.35
C SER A 232 8.49 -36.42 -0.55
N SER A 233 7.82 -35.93 0.50
CA SER A 233 6.46 -35.40 0.46
C SER A 233 6.36 -34.09 1.23
N PHE A 234 5.23 -33.41 1.03
CA PHE A 234 4.83 -32.22 1.75
C PHE A 234 3.46 -32.47 2.36
N ILE A 235 3.32 -32.18 3.66
CA ILE A 235 2.07 -32.36 4.39
C ILE A 235 1.57 -31.01 4.88
N LEU A 236 0.32 -30.70 4.57
CA LEU A 236 -0.39 -29.50 4.99
C LEU A 236 -1.58 -29.91 5.86
N GLU A 237 -1.60 -29.45 7.11
CA GLU A 237 -2.67 -29.73 8.05
C GLU A 237 -3.26 -28.44 8.59
N LEU A 238 -4.52 -28.17 8.23
CA LEU A 238 -5.28 -27.04 8.78
C LEU A 238 -5.78 -27.41 10.18
N HIS A 239 -5.75 -26.46 11.12
CA HIS A 239 -6.36 -26.58 12.44
C HIS A 239 -7.35 -25.44 12.72
N GLY A 240 -8.52 -25.80 13.26
CA GLY A 240 -9.41 -24.89 13.99
C GLY A 240 -9.14 -24.97 15.50
N GLU A 241 -9.06 -23.83 16.16
CA GLU A 241 -8.74 -23.70 17.59
C GLU A 241 -9.88 -24.12 18.54
N ASN A 242 -9.51 -24.47 19.77
CA ASN A 242 -10.45 -24.84 20.84
C ASN A 242 -11.46 -23.72 21.18
N ALA A 243 -12.61 -24.13 21.75
CA ALA A 243 -13.68 -23.23 22.26
C ALA A 243 -14.33 -22.28 21.23
N ARG A 244 -14.10 -22.49 19.93
CA ARG A 244 -14.77 -21.78 18.82
C ARG A 244 -16.27 -22.12 18.70
N PRO A 245 -17.11 -21.24 18.13
CA PRO A 245 -18.42 -21.61 17.59
C PRO A 245 -18.29 -22.63 16.45
N GLU A 246 -19.41 -23.23 16.05
CA GLU A 246 -19.47 -23.99 14.80
C GLU A 246 -19.24 -23.08 13.59
N GLU A 247 -18.42 -23.51 12.61
CA GLU A 247 -18.18 -22.72 11.39
C GLU A 247 -17.78 -23.54 10.16
N THR A 248 -18.39 -23.23 9.01
CA THR A 248 -17.95 -23.71 7.69
C THR A 248 -17.20 -22.61 6.94
N GLY A 249 -16.34 -23.00 5.99
CA GLY A 249 -15.71 -22.05 5.08
C GLY A 249 -14.89 -22.71 3.96
N MET A 250 -14.29 -21.88 3.13
CA MET A 250 -13.43 -22.27 2.01
C MET A 250 -12.14 -21.43 2.02
N LEU A 251 -11.02 -22.07 1.70
CA LEU A 251 -9.71 -21.48 1.51
C LEU A 251 -9.14 -21.97 0.18
N LEU A 252 -8.19 -21.22 -0.38
CA LEU A 252 -7.35 -21.68 -1.48
C LEU A 252 -5.89 -21.61 -1.03
N VAL A 253 -5.08 -22.60 -1.37
CA VAL A 253 -3.64 -22.60 -1.09
C VAL A 253 -2.87 -22.76 -2.41
N ALA A 254 -1.87 -21.91 -2.63
CA ALA A 254 -1.09 -21.88 -3.88
C ALA A 254 0.40 -21.65 -3.63
N ASN A 255 1.19 -21.69 -4.70
CA ASN A 255 2.62 -21.35 -4.72
C ASN A 255 3.49 -22.11 -3.70
N ILE A 256 3.01 -23.27 -3.23
CA ILE A 256 3.70 -24.10 -2.24
C ILE A 256 5.04 -24.58 -2.81
N GLN A 257 6.12 -24.24 -2.14
CA GLN A 257 7.48 -24.63 -2.53
C GLN A 257 8.43 -24.69 -1.32
N ILE A 258 9.55 -25.40 -1.49
CA ILE A 258 10.71 -25.27 -0.62
C ILE A 258 11.77 -24.50 -1.39
N THR A 259 12.25 -23.41 -0.80
CA THR A 259 13.33 -22.55 -1.31
C THR A 259 14.57 -22.67 -0.45
N ALA A 260 15.74 -22.41 -1.04
CA ALA A 260 17.01 -22.31 -0.33
C ALA A 260 17.83 -21.13 -0.87
N PRO A 261 18.83 -20.61 -0.11
CA PRO A 261 19.71 -19.55 -0.60
C PRO A 261 20.44 -20.01 -1.88
N ASP A 262 20.40 -19.22 -2.98
CA ASP A 262 21.05 -19.58 -4.25
C ASP A 262 22.50 -20.03 -4.03
N PRO A 263 22.89 -21.28 -4.33
CA PRO A 263 24.25 -21.76 -4.12
C PRO A 263 25.29 -20.93 -4.88
N ASN A 264 24.93 -20.38 -6.05
CA ASN A 264 25.81 -19.55 -6.89
C ASN A 264 25.76 -18.06 -6.54
N GLY A 265 24.71 -17.63 -5.84
CA GLY A 265 24.49 -16.22 -5.52
C GLY A 265 25.60 -15.65 -4.65
N VAL A 266 25.92 -14.37 -4.85
CA VAL A 266 26.84 -13.66 -3.96
C VAL A 266 26.12 -13.46 -2.63
N ALA A 267 26.72 -13.92 -1.53
CA ALA A 267 26.23 -13.57 -0.21
C ALA A 267 26.32 -12.05 -0.04
N LEU A 268 25.25 -11.42 0.45
CA LEU A 268 25.34 -10.03 0.88
C LEU A 268 26.43 -9.96 1.97
N PRO A 269 27.37 -9.01 1.91
CA PRO A 269 28.39 -8.89 2.94
C PRO A 269 27.72 -8.66 4.30
N ASP A 270 28.38 -9.07 5.38
CA ASP A 270 27.92 -8.82 6.75
C ASP A 270 27.97 -7.32 7.09
N VAL A 271 27.02 -6.54 6.57
CA VAL A 271 26.81 -5.11 6.91
C VAL A 271 26.17 -4.99 8.28
N VAL A 272 26.72 -5.70 9.27
CA VAL A 272 26.47 -5.44 10.68
C VAL A 272 27.26 -4.18 11.03
N ASN A 273 26.67 -3.02 10.75
CA ASN A 273 27.22 -1.76 11.21
C ASN A 273 27.08 -1.69 12.74
N LYS A 274 28.15 -2.04 13.46
CA LYS A 274 28.20 -2.07 14.93
C LYS A 274 28.47 -0.70 15.54
N GLU A 275 28.68 0.33 14.72
CA GLU A 275 28.96 1.68 15.19
C GLU A 275 27.64 2.41 15.47
N HIS A 276 27.53 2.98 16.67
CA HIS A 276 26.38 3.82 17.02
C HIS A 276 26.29 5.02 16.06
N GLN A 277 25.06 5.40 15.69
CA GLN A 277 24.78 6.46 14.72
C GLN A 277 25.58 7.77 14.92
N SER A 278 25.89 8.15 16.16
CA SER A 278 26.69 9.36 16.43
C SER A 278 28.18 9.26 16.06
N ALA A 279 28.68 8.08 15.73
CA ALA A 279 30.08 7.83 15.34
C ALA A 279 30.27 7.75 13.82
N VAL A 280 29.24 7.35 13.08
CA VAL A 280 29.31 7.20 11.61
C VAL A 280 29.16 8.54 10.90
N ALA A 281 29.65 8.61 9.65
CA ALA A 281 29.50 9.80 8.82
C ALA A 281 27.99 10.19 8.65
N PRO A 282 27.63 11.49 8.74
CA PRO A 282 26.25 11.93 8.58
C PRO A 282 25.69 11.55 7.21
N LEU A 283 24.47 11.00 7.14
CA LEU A 283 23.94 10.46 5.88
C LEU A 283 23.82 11.53 4.79
N LYS A 284 23.33 12.73 5.12
CA LYS A 284 23.33 13.90 4.22
C LYS A 284 24.71 14.41 3.79
N SER A 285 25.79 13.96 4.41
CA SER A 285 27.16 14.25 3.97
C SER A 285 27.69 13.18 3.02
N VAL A 286 27.16 11.95 3.10
CA VAL A 286 27.48 10.82 2.22
C VAL A 286 26.59 10.79 0.96
N TYR A 287 25.32 11.20 1.09
CA TYR A 287 24.35 11.28 0.00
C TYR A 287 23.76 12.70 -0.04
N ASN A 288 24.07 13.48 -1.08
CA ASN A 288 23.52 14.82 -1.29
C ASN A 288 23.66 15.24 -2.76
N LYS A 289 23.11 16.42 -3.10
CA LYS A 289 23.19 16.94 -4.47
C LYS A 289 24.59 17.40 -4.89
N GLU A 290 25.49 17.67 -3.95
CA GLU A 290 26.85 18.16 -4.24
C GLU A 290 27.76 17.03 -4.74
N ASN A 291 27.53 15.79 -4.29
CA ASN A 291 28.15 14.58 -4.84
C ASN A 291 27.29 13.83 -5.88
N GLY A 292 26.26 14.49 -6.44
CA GLY A 292 25.45 13.97 -7.54
C GLY A 292 24.33 13.01 -7.14
N LEU A 293 24.02 12.91 -5.83
CA LEU A 293 23.04 12.00 -5.25
C LEU A 293 21.78 12.78 -4.76
N PHE A 294 20.93 12.10 -3.99
CA PHE A 294 19.65 12.59 -3.49
C PHE A 294 19.74 13.16 -2.07
N MET A 295 18.70 13.88 -1.64
CA MET A 295 18.59 14.43 -0.27
C MET A 295 18.14 13.35 0.70
N VAL A 296 18.78 13.24 1.88
CA VAL A 296 18.38 12.25 2.90
C VAL A 296 17.39 12.85 3.89
N GLY A 297 16.26 12.17 4.09
CA GLY A 297 15.19 12.61 4.99
C GLY A 297 14.72 11.56 5.98
N ALA A 298 13.89 12.01 6.93
CA ALA A 298 13.28 11.18 7.96
C ALA A 298 11.85 11.63 8.29
N ILE A 299 11.02 10.70 8.77
CA ILE A 299 9.73 11.02 9.38
C ILE A 299 10.01 11.70 10.74
N GLY A 300 9.30 12.78 11.05
CA GLY A 300 9.35 13.40 12.38
C GLY A 300 8.93 14.86 12.44
N THR A 301 8.19 15.20 13.49
CA THR A 301 7.64 16.54 13.75
C THR A 301 8.50 17.35 14.71
N GLY A 302 8.32 18.66 14.77
CA GLY A 302 8.95 19.49 15.80
C GLY A 302 10.48 19.65 15.65
N PRO A 303 11.17 20.14 16.70
CA PRO A 303 12.57 20.56 16.62
C PRO A 303 13.53 19.49 16.10
N VAL A 304 14.48 19.92 15.27
CA VAL A 304 15.49 19.07 14.64
C VAL A 304 16.76 19.10 15.49
N THR A 305 16.97 18.06 16.29
CA THR A 305 18.10 17.94 17.25
C THR A 305 18.73 16.55 17.18
N GLY A 306 19.91 16.38 17.80
CA GLY A 306 20.61 15.08 17.91
C GLY A 306 20.78 14.37 16.55
N THR A 307 20.41 13.09 16.49
CA THR A 307 20.41 12.27 15.25
C THR A 307 19.69 12.94 14.09
N ARG A 308 18.53 13.59 14.32
CA ARG A 308 17.79 14.29 13.25
C ARG A 308 18.63 15.42 12.66
N ALA A 309 19.25 16.22 13.53
CA ALA A 309 20.15 17.30 13.13
C ALA A 309 21.43 16.81 12.47
N ASN A 310 21.95 15.65 12.87
CA ASN A 310 23.15 15.04 12.31
C ASN A 310 22.90 14.49 10.90
N HIS A 311 22.09 13.44 10.74
CA HIS A 311 22.07 12.65 9.50
C HIS A 311 21.16 13.21 8.39
N TYR A 312 20.15 14.02 8.72
CA TYR A 312 19.05 14.34 7.80
C TYR A 312 18.95 15.84 7.46
N GLU A 313 18.35 16.16 6.31
CA GLU A 313 18.12 17.53 5.83
C GLU A 313 16.65 17.84 5.46
N ILE A 314 15.82 16.83 5.17
CA ILE A 314 14.40 16.99 4.85
C ILE A 314 13.52 16.13 5.77
N PHE A 315 12.39 16.67 6.21
CA PHE A 315 11.50 16.01 7.16
C PHE A 315 10.06 15.96 6.67
N VAL A 316 9.38 14.86 6.95
CA VAL A 316 7.94 14.66 6.68
C VAL A 316 7.20 14.46 8.00
N ASP A 317 6.04 15.09 8.14
CA ASP A 317 5.07 14.75 9.19
C ASP A 317 4.27 13.54 8.70
N GLY A 318 4.30 12.44 9.45
CA GLY A 318 3.63 11.22 9.04
C GLY A 318 2.10 11.32 9.03
N ASN A 319 1.49 12.30 9.71
CA ASN A 319 0.03 12.35 9.87
C ASN A 319 -0.61 13.75 9.85
N ASN A 320 -0.06 14.76 10.54
CA ASN A 320 -0.87 15.95 10.88
C ASN A 320 -1.22 16.85 9.69
N LEU A 321 -0.64 16.61 8.52
CA LEU A 321 -0.87 17.35 7.27
C LEU A 321 -1.85 16.64 6.32
N LYS A 322 -2.32 15.43 6.66
CA LYS A 322 -3.36 14.69 5.94
C LYS A 322 -4.73 15.38 6.06
N ALA A 323 -5.70 14.95 5.25
CA ALA A 323 -6.99 15.62 5.13
C ALA A 323 -7.83 15.55 6.42
N ASP A 324 -7.71 14.49 7.22
CA ASP A 324 -8.32 14.37 8.55
C ASP A 324 -7.85 15.46 9.52
N GLY A 325 -6.54 15.69 9.60
CA GLY A 325 -5.91 16.68 10.48
C GLY A 325 -6.05 18.13 9.99
N THR A 326 -6.13 18.34 8.66
CA THR A 326 -6.10 19.69 8.06
C THR A 326 -7.46 20.22 7.58
N HIS A 327 -8.42 19.35 7.26
CA HIS A 327 -9.75 19.73 6.78
C HIS A 327 -10.89 19.03 7.57
N PRO A 328 -10.83 18.96 8.91
CA PRO A 328 -11.68 18.07 9.72
C PRO A 328 -13.19 18.37 9.63
N ARG A 329 -13.59 19.56 9.15
CA ARG A 329 -14.96 20.06 9.19
C ARG A 329 -15.42 20.45 7.80
N GLY A 330 -16.56 19.91 7.37
CA GLY A 330 -17.00 20.04 5.97
C GLY A 330 -17.82 21.30 5.68
N PRO A 331 -17.77 21.82 4.44
CA PRO A 331 -18.52 23.00 4.02
C PRO A 331 -20.03 22.81 4.00
N GLU A 332 -20.78 23.74 4.60
CA GLU A 332 -22.26 23.75 4.58
C GLU A 332 -22.85 23.95 3.17
N TRP A 333 -22.09 24.50 2.22
CA TRP A 333 -22.50 24.69 0.83
C TRP A 333 -22.45 23.39 0.01
N LEU A 334 -21.78 22.36 0.50
CA LEU A 334 -21.67 21.07 -0.18
C LEU A 334 -22.95 20.27 0.00
N LYS A 335 -23.62 19.95 -1.11
CA LYS A 335 -24.90 19.23 -1.15
C LYS A 335 -24.83 17.94 -1.97
N SER A 336 -25.77 17.05 -1.70
CA SER A 336 -26.05 15.90 -2.58
C SER A 336 -26.59 16.37 -3.93
N VAL A 337 -26.64 15.47 -4.91
CA VAL A 337 -27.32 15.72 -6.21
C VAL A 337 -28.81 16.05 -6.06
N ASN A 338 -29.43 15.73 -4.92
CA ASN A 338 -30.82 16.09 -4.59
C ASN A 338 -30.94 17.44 -3.84
N GLY A 339 -29.82 18.12 -3.55
CA GLY A 339 -29.77 19.36 -2.76
C GLY A 339 -29.68 19.15 -1.24
N GLU A 340 -29.57 17.91 -0.76
CA GLU A 340 -29.54 17.58 0.67
C GLU A 340 -28.18 17.90 1.30
N ALA A 341 -28.14 18.21 2.60
CA ALA A 341 -26.89 18.45 3.31
C ALA A 341 -26.11 17.15 3.56
N LEU A 342 -24.78 17.18 3.41
CA LEU A 342 -23.91 16.06 3.72
C LEU A 342 -23.68 15.94 5.24
N ASN A 343 -23.58 14.72 5.76
CA ASN A 343 -23.30 14.52 7.19
C ASN A 343 -21.90 15.06 7.54
N GLY A 344 -21.77 15.79 8.65
CA GLY A 344 -20.54 16.49 9.04
C GLY A 344 -20.19 17.72 8.18
N ALA A 345 -20.92 18.01 7.11
CA ALA A 345 -20.71 19.16 6.23
C ALA A 345 -21.64 20.33 6.64
N THR A 346 -21.30 20.99 7.75
CA THR A 346 -22.14 21.98 8.44
C THR A 346 -21.40 23.28 8.78
N THR A 347 -20.25 23.53 8.16
CA THR A 347 -19.36 24.65 8.50
C THR A 347 -19.46 25.77 7.47
N ALA A 348 -19.62 27.02 7.93
CA ALA A 348 -19.58 28.19 7.07
C ALA A 348 -18.21 28.30 6.37
N PRO A 349 -18.16 28.49 5.03
CA PRO A 349 -16.94 28.37 4.24
C PRO A 349 -15.87 29.42 4.62
N GLY A 350 -14.63 28.95 4.79
CA GLY A 350 -13.49 29.75 5.21
C GLY A 350 -12.63 29.02 6.24
N LEU A 351 -11.86 29.79 7.02
CA LEU A 351 -10.90 29.25 8.01
C LEU A 351 -11.52 28.37 9.10
N ALA A 352 -12.84 28.43 9.29
CA ALA A 352 -13.55 27.56 10.22
C ALA A 352 -13.55 26.08 9.77
N GLU A 353 -13.39 25.78 8.48
CA GLU A 353 -13.26 24.42 7.96
C GLU A 353 -11.91 23.79 8.40
N TYR A 354 -10.83 24.58 8.32
CA TYR A 354 -9.43 24.11 8.33
C TYR A 354 -8.74 24.10 9.69
N SER A 355 -7.78 23.21 9.83
CA SER A 355 -6.81 23.14 10.93
C SER A 355 -5.41 23.04 10.33
N PHE A 356 -4.38 23.50 11.05
CA PHE A 356 -3.01 23.54 10.52
C PHE A 356 -2.00 23.13 11.59
N PRO A 357 -1.10 22.15 11.32
CA PRO A 357 -0.02 21.76 12.24
C PRO A 357 1.15 22.76 12.23
N THR A 358 0.86 24.06 12.31
CA THR A 358 1.79 25.17 12.08
C THR A 358 3.07 25.05 12.92
N ASN A 359 2.91 24.71 14.21
CA ASN A 359 4.02 24.61 15.16
C ASN A 359 5.00 23.47 14.81
N ALA A 360 4.53 22.36 14.26
CA ALA A 360 5.37 21.20 13.93
C ALA A 360 6.39 21.56 12.84
N TYR A 361 5.93 22.20 11.77
CA TYR A 361 6.76 22.63 10.65
C TYR A 361 7.54 23.92 10.92
N GLN A 362 6.98 24.86 11.70
CA GLN A 362 7.73 26.03 12.12
C GLN A 362 8.96 25.62 12.95
N ALA A 363 8.81 24.70 13.90
CA ALA A 363 9.93 24.21 14.69
C ALA A 363 11.01 23.53 13.85
N ILE A 364 10.66 22.83 12.76
CA ILE A 364 11.63 22.27 11.80
C ILE A 364 12.42 23.38 11.12
N ARG A 365 11.73 24.39 10.57
CA ARG A 365 12.34 25.56 9.92
C ARG A 365 13.26 26.35 10.86
N ASP A 366 12.83 26.55 12.09
CA ASP A 366 13.49 27.41 13.08
C ASP A 366 14.62 26.69 13.86
N SER A 367 14.87 25.40 13.59
CA SER A 367 15.93 24.61 14.24
C SER A 367 17.33 24.80 13.64
N GLY A 368 17.49 25.59 12.58
CA GLY A 368 18.76 25.77 11.88
C GLY A 368 18.87 27.14 11.21
N THR A 369 19.90 27.31 10.39
CA THR A 369 20.01 28.50 9.52
C THR A 369 18.93 28.47 8.43
N PRO A 370 18.48 29.63 7.90
CA PRO A 370 17.38 29.67 6.93
C PRO A 370 17.64 28.80 5.69
N GLY A 371 16.84 27.74 5.52
CA GLY A 371 16.96 26.76 4.42
C GLY A 371 17.78 25.51 4.74
N GLN A 372 18.40 25.42 5.93
CA GLN A 372 19.17 24.24 6.37
C GLN A 372 18.31 22.99 6.52
N TYR A 373 17.08 23.14 7.02
CA TYR A 373 16.12 22.05 7.20
C TYR A 373 14.89 22.30 6.35
N LYS A 374 14.51 21.28 5.59
CA LYS A 374 13.46 21.30 4.57
C LYS A 374 12.24 20.52 5.08
N SER A 375 11.06 20.92 4.64
CA SER A 375 9.82 20.15 4.87
C SER A 375 9.35 19.50 3.57
N HIS A 376 8.89 18.25 3.67
CA HIS A 376 8.09 17.58 2.65
C HIS A 376 6.64 17.48 3.14
N GLY A 377 5.69 17.74 2.23
CA GLY A 377 4.27 17.87 2.55
C GLY A 377 3.47 16.65 2.10
N HIS A 378 3.02 15.85 3.06
CA HIS A 378 2.27 14.61 2.83
C HIS A 378 0.95 14.67 3.61
N VAL A 379 -0.24 14.74 2.99
CA VAL A 379 -0.56 14.68 1.55
C VAL A 379 -1.88 15.43 1.29
N LEU A 380 -2.05 16.02 0.10
CA LEU A 380 -3.24 16.81 -0.27
C LEU A 380 -4.43 16.01 -0.81
N ALA A 381 -4.21 14.80 -1.31
CA ALA A 381 -5.27 13.87 -1.73
C ALA A 381 -4.84 12.41 -1.50
N TRP A 382 -5.64 11.64 -0.77
CA TRP A 382 -5.42 10.23 -0.50
C TRP A 382 -6.77 9.57 -0.19
N TYR A 383 -6.94 8.28 -0.48
CA TYR A 383 -8.17 7.54 -0.19
C TYR A 383 -8.33 7.19 1.30
N ASN A 384 -7.24 7.29 2.07
CA ASN A 384 -7.16 6.98 3.49
C ASN A 384 -6.92 8.27 4.32
N GLN A 385 -7.24 8.24 5.62
CA GLN A 385 -7.08 9.38 6.54
C GLN A 385 -7.70 10.70 6.00
N ALA A 386 -8.88 10.57 5.40
CA ALA A 386 -9.77 11.68 5.07
C ALA A 386 -10.93 11.73 6.09
N PRO A 387 -11.48 12.91 6.39
CA PRO A 387 -12.51 13.08 7.40
C PRO A 387 -13.85 12.47 6.93
N GLY A 388 -14.67 11.99 7.86
CA GLY A 388 -15.92 11.27 7.53
C GLY A 388 -16.93 12.05 6.66
N TRP A 389 -16.88 13.38 6.68
CA TRP A 389 -17.72 14.20 5.80
C TRP A 389 -17.26 14.13 4.32
N MET A 390 -15.98 13.83 4.08
CA MET A 390 -15.36 13.74 2.76
C MET A 390 -15.39 12.31 2.23
N THR A 391 -15.18 11.30 3.07
CA THR A 391 -15.13 9.89 2.64
C THR A 391 -16.48 9.31 2.20
N GLN A 392 -17.60 9.95 2.56
CA GLN A 392 -18.93 9.59 2.04
C GLN A 392 -19.15 9.99 0.57
N ILE A 393 -18.31 10.86 -0.01
CA ILE A 393 -18.54 11.47 -1.32
C ILE A 393 -18.34 10.45 -2.45
N ILE A 394 -19.37 10.25 -3.27
CA ILE A 394 -19.29 9.40 -4.48
C ILE A 394 -19.78 10.14 -5.75
N PRO A 395 -19.33 9.75 -6.95
CA PRO A 395 -19.78 10.36 -8.21
C PRO A 395 -21.29 10.25 -8.44
N ALA A 396 -21.90 11.33 -8.94
CA ALA A 396 -23.32 11.40 -9.29
C ALA A 396 -23.81 10.24 -10.18
N ASN A 397 -22.99 9.81 -11.14
CA ASN A 397 -23.28 8.76 -12.12
C ASN A 397 -23.05 7.32 -11.61
N LEU A 398 -22.48 7.13 -10.41
CA LEU A 398 -22.20 5.81 -9.86
C LEU A 398 -23.50 5.01 -9.63
N ALA A 399 -23.49 3.69 -9.82
CA ALA A 399 -24.66 2.86 -9.52
C ALA A 399 -24.97 2.83 -8.00
N SER A 400 -26.24 2.65 -7.64
CA SER A 400 -26.61 2.39 -6.23
C SER A 400 -26.16 0.99 -5.84
N GLY A 401 -25.53 0.84 -4.68
CA GLY A 401 -24.93 -0.44 -4.25
C GLY A 401 -23.58 -0.77 -4.91
N TYR A 402 -22.89 0.22 -5.47
CA TYR A 402 -21.55 0.04 -6.05
C TYR A 402 -20.50 -0.23 -4.96
N ASN A 403 -19.87 -1.41 -5.03
CA ASN A 403 -18.87 -1.87 -4.06
C ASN A 403 -17.41 -1.78 -4.57
N GLY A 404 -17.19 -1.18 -5.75
CA GLY A 404 -15.92 -1.17 -6.47
C GLY A 404 -16.02 -1.81 -7.86
N GLY A 405 -15.04 -1.54 -8.70
CA GLY A 405 -14.89 -2.06 -10.06
C GLY A 405 -13.50 -1.73 -10.62
N THR A 406 -13.23 -2.06 -11.88
CA THR A 406 -11.93 -1.82 -12.54
C THR A 406 -11.57 -0.34 -12.68
N ASP A 407 -12.59 0.52 -12.79
CA ASP A 407 -12.44 1.91 -13.25
C ASP A 407 -12.67 2.93 -12.11
N PHE A 408 -13.22 2.48 -10.99
CA PHE A 408 -13.42 3.27 -9.77
C PHE A 408 -13.40 2.33 -8.56
N TYR A 409 -12.49 2.58 -7.61
CA TYR A 409 -12.31 1.71 -6.45
C TYR A 409 -13.55 1.66 -5.54
N GLY A 410 -13.57 0.66 -4.66
CA GLY A 410 -14.54 0.60 -3.58
C GLY A 410 -14.38 1.77 -2.60
N LEU A 411 -15.36 1.91 -1.71
CA LEU A 411 -15.37 2.97 -0.70
C LEU A 411 -14.18 2.84 0.25
N GLY A 412 -13.63 3.97 0.69
CA GLY A 412 -12.48 4.01 1.61
C GLY A 412 -12.73 3.24 2.92
N ASN A 413 -11.65 2.81 3.58
CA ASN A 413 -11.74 2.02 4.81
C ASN A 413 -12.62 2.71 5.87
N GLY A 414 -13.65 2.00 6.33
CA GLY A 414 -14.60 2.49 7.34
C GLY A 414 -15.82 3.27 6.83
N VAL A 415 -15.95 3.51 5.51
CA VAL A 415 -17.14 4.17 4.95
C VAL A 415 -18.36 3.25 5.05
N THR A 416 -19.38 3.72 5.78
CA THR A 416 -20.66 3.00 6.01
C THR A 416 -21.86 3.66 5.35
N THR A 417 -21.71 4.89 4.82
CA THR A 417 -22.75 5.67 4.15
C THR A 417 -22.15 6.44 2.99
N THR A 418 -22.87 6.53 1.86
CA THR A 418 -22.43 7.28 0.68
C THR A 418 -23.43 8.35 0.29
N VAL A 419 -22.93 9.45 -0.26
CA VAL A 419 -23.71 10.56 -0.79
C VAL A 419 -23.22 10.90 -2.19
N LYS A 420 -24.13 10.84 -3.15
CA LYS A 420 -23.88 11.29 -4.53
C LYS A 420 -23.71 12.79 -4.57
N VAL A 421 -22.57 13.26 -5.05
CA VAL A 421 -22.23 14.68 -5.20
C VAL A 421 -21.92 14.98 -6.68
N ASP A 422 -22.21 16.20 -7.10
CA ASP A 422 -21.84 16.70 -8.42
C ASP A 422 -20.31 16.81 -8.59
N LYS A 423 -19.82 16.56 -9.82
CA LYS A 423 -18.39 16.54 -10.14
C LYS A 423 -17.72 17.89 -9.89
N GLU A 424 -18.38 19.01 -10.19
CA GLU A 424 -17.82 20.34 -9.98
C GLU A 424 -17.84 20.76 -8.51
N MET A 425 -18.80 20.27 -7.73
CA MET A 425 -18.80 20.45 -6.27
C MET A 425 -17.64 19.69 -5.62
N ALA A 426 -17.39 18.44 -6.02
CA ALA A 426 -16.23 17.67 -5.55
C ALA A 426 -14.89 18.30 -5.99
N ARG A 427 -14.77 18.71 -7.26
CA ARG A 427 -13.61 19.48 -7.77
C ARG A 427 -13.35 20.75 -6.95
N ARG A 428 -14.42 21.50 -6.61
CA ARG A 428 -14.33 22.72 -5.80
C ARG A 428 -13.88 22.45 -4.35
N VAL A 429 -14.30 21.33 -3.74
CA VAL A 429 -13.79 20.90 -2.42
C VAL A 429 -12.28 20.65 -2.49
N GLN A 430 -11.81 19.86 -3.45
CA GLN A 430 -10.38 19.55 -3.58
C GLN A 430 -9.54 20.80 -3.89
N PHE A 431 -10.03 21.67 -4.79
CA PHE A 431 -9.36 22.94 -5.09
C PHE A 431 -9.25 23.83 -3.84
N ASN A 432 -10.34 23.99 -3.08
CA ASN A 432 -10.32 24.76 -1.84
C ASN A 432 -9.33 24.16 -0.82
N HIS A 433 -9.37 22.84 -0.62
CA HIS A 433 -8.47 22.14 0.30
C HIS A 433 -6.99 22.40 -0.04
N THR A 434 -6.58 22.06 -1.27
CA THR A 434 -5.22 22.31 -1.79
C THR A 434 -4.83 23.78 -1.61
N MET A 435 -5.72 24.71 -1.94
CA MET A 435 -5.44 26.14 -1.84
C MET A 435 -5.28 26.62 -0.40
N TYR A 436 -6.16 26.26 0.54
CA TYR A 436 -6.05 26.70 1.94
C TYR A 436 -4.82 26.10 2.61
N VAL A 437 -4.58 24.79 2.45
CA VAL A 437 -3.44 24.10 3.07
C VAL A 437 -2.11 24.63 2.52
N MET A 438 -1.92 24.66 1.19
CA MET A 438 -0.65 25.17 0.63
C MET A 438 -0.44 26.65 0.92
N ARG A 439 -1.48 27.50 0.84
CA ARG A 439 -1.34 28.94 1.10
C ARG A 439 -1.08 29.26 2.57
N HIS A 440 -1.61 28.49 3.51
CA HIS A 440 -1.29 28.64 4.92
C HIS A 440 0.22 28.61 5.13
N PHE A 441 0.91 27.57 4.64
CA PHE A 441 2.36 27.43 4.83
C PHE A 441 3.18 28.36 3.94
N LEU A 442 2.84 28.46 2.66
CA LEU A 442 3.67 29.14 1.64
C LEU A 442 3.46 30.66 1.54
N THR A 443 2.58 31.26 2.34
CA THR A 443 2.35 32.72 2.37
C THR A 443 2.26 33.27 3.80
N THR A 444 2.22 34.59 3.94
CA THR A 444 1.92 35.32 5.19
C THR A 444 0.49 35.89 5.22
N ASP A 445 -0.36 35.52 4.25
CA ASP A 445 -1.71 36.06 4.06
C ASP A 445 -2.68 35.51 5.11
N THR A 446 -3.25 36.42 5.91
CA THR A 446 -4.18 36.11 7.01
C THR A 446 -5.47 35.46 6.52
N LYS A 447 -5.85 35.62 5.23
CA LYS A 447 -6.97 34.90 4.61
C LYS A 447 -6.82 33.38 4.73
N TYR A 448 -5.59 32.86 4.76
CA TYR A 448 -5.28 31.43 4.88
C TYR A 448 -4.79 31.06 6.29
N GLY A 449 -5.14 31.86 7.30
CA GLY A 449 -4.78 31.60 8.70
C GLY A 449 -3.28 31.75 8.99
N SER A 450 -2.54 32.40 8.09
CA SER A 450 -1.12 32.69 8.26
C SER A 450 -0.89 34.08 8.88
N SER A 451 0.36 34.45 9.14
CA SER A 451 0.73 35.80 9.56
C SER A 451 2.14 36.19 9.08
N GLU A 452 2.42 37.50 9.07
CA GLU A 452 3.78 38.01 8.84
C GLU A 452 4.73 37.64 9.98
N SER A 453 4.25 37.66 11.23
CA SER A 453 5.05 37.31 12.43
C SER A 453 5.52 35.85 12.45
N ARG A 454 4.73 34.94 11.86
CA ARG A 454 5.12 33.54 11.64
C ARG A 454 6.10 33.40 10.46
N GLY A 455 6.01 34.29 9.49
CA GLY A 455 6.74 34.21 8.22
C GLY A 455 6.25 33.06 7.31
N VAL A 456 6.98 32.80 6.23
CA VAL A 456 6.73 31.65 5.33
C VAL A 456 7.37 30.38 5.89
N ILE A 457 6.69 29.25 5.77
CA ILE A 457 7.23 27.92 6.08
C ILE A 457 7.50 27.21 4.74
N PRO A 458 8.77 27.09 4.30
CA PRO A 458 9.11 26.56 2.99
C PRO A 458 9.02 25.03 2.96
N PHE A 459 8.23 24.52 2.02
CA PHE A 459 8.22 23.11 1.64
C PHE A 459 9.07 22.93 0.37
N ASN A 460 9.89 21.88 0.34
CA ASN A 460 10.78 21.58 -0.77
C ASN A 460 10.13 20.62 -1.80
N SER A 461 9.13 19.85 -1.37
CA SER A 461 8.29 19.00 -2.21
C SER A 461 6.96 18.71 -1.50
N TRP A 462 5.96 18.25 -2.26
CA TRP A 462 4.62 17.93 -1.77
C TRP A 462 4.08 16.70 -2.51
N ASP A 463 3.50 15.76 -1.77
CA ASP A 463 2.60 14.77 -2.30
C ASP A 463 1.24 15.45 -2.54
N VAL A 464 0.95 15.73 -3.81
CA VAL A 464 -0.33 16.29 -4.24
C VAL A 464 -1.41 15.20 -4.25
N LEU A 465 -1.00 13.96 -4.51
CA LEU A 465 -1.81 12.75 -4.58
C LEU A 465 -0.94 11.56 -4.14
N ASN A 466 -1.48 10.66 -3.32
CA ASN A 466 -0.80 9.43 -2.88
C ASN A 466 -1.64 8.19 -3.18
N GLU A 467 -0.99 7.08 -3.56
CA GLU A 467 -1.57 5.73 -3.71
C GLU A 467 -2.90 5.64 -4.51
N GLU A 468 -3.11 6.46 -5.54
CA GLU A 468 -4.27 6.29 -6.45
C GLU A 468 -4.17 4.99 -7.29
N ILE A 469 -2.94 4.58 -7.60
CA ILE A 469 -2.64 3.32 -8.27
C ILE A 469 -2.47 2.25 -7.18
N HIS A 470 -3.46 1.38 -7.04
CA HIS A 470 -3.43 0.25 -6.10
C HIS A 470 -2.28 -0.71 -6.45
N GLU A 471 -1.65 -1.28 -5.42
CA GLU A 471 -0.40 -2.06 -5.53
C GLU A 471 -0.49 -3.23 -6.52
N SER A 472 -1.68 -3.82 -6.72
CA SER A 472 -1.91 -4.86 -7.74
C SER A 472 -1.50 -4.42 -9.15
N ARG A 473 -1.67 -3.14 -9.51
CA ARG A 473 -1.28 -2.62 -10.84
C ARG A 473 0.23 -2.56 -11.06
N HIS A 474 1.06 -2.60 -10.01
CA HIS A 474 2.52 -2.74 -10.17
C HIS A 474 2.92 -4.10 -10.80
N SER A 475 2.03 -5.09 -10.78
CA SER A 475 2.22 -6.37 -11.48
C SER A 475 1.56 -6.46 -12.86
N GLU A 476 0.64 -5.55 -13.21
CA GLU A 476 -0.15 -5.60 -14.45
C GLU A 476 0.54 -4.96 -15.66
N LEU A 477 1.53 -4.07 -15.44
CA LEU A 477 2.28 -3.41 -16.51
C LEU A 477 3.80 -3.48 -16.30
N ILE A 478 4.36 -4.65 -16.59
CA ILE A 478 5.67 -4.73 -17.25
C ILE A 478 5.38 -4.76 -18.76
N PRO A 479 5.55 -3.65 -19.51
CA PRO A 479 5.45 -3.69 -20.97
C PRO A 479 6.46 -4.71 -21.49
N GLY A 480 5.97 -5.73 -22.19
CA GLY A 480 6.74 -6.95 -22.43
C GLY A 480 8.14 -6.67 -22.98
N MET A 481 9.17 -7.22 -22.32
CA MET A 481 10.53 -7.21 -22.85
C MET A 481 10.53 -7.93 -24.20
N ARG A 482 10.43 -7.16 -25.29
CA ARG A 482 10.70 -7.64 -26.64
C ARG A 482 12.14 -8.10 -26.67
N THR A 483 12.37 -9.40 -26.56
CA THR A 483 13.68 -10.02 -26.71
C THR A 483 14.29 -9.56 -28.02
N ALA A 484 15.50 -9.01 -27.96
CA ALA A 484 16.21 -8.50 -29.13
C ALA A 484 16.70 -9.67 -30.02
N GLY A 485 15.77 -10.30 -30.74
CA GLY A 485 16.00 -11.50 -31.53
C GLY A 485 15.11 -11.63 -32.78
N GLU A 486 13.92 -11.01 -32.80
CA GLU A 486 12.99 -11.13 -33.93
C GLU A 486 12.94 -9.85 -34.78
N ARG A 487 13.77 -9.84 -35.83
CA ARG A 487 13.61 -9.01 -37.03
C ARG A 487 13.74 -9.91 -38.27
N ALA A 488 12.62 -10.15 -38.94
CA ALA A 488 12.52 -10.61 -40.32
C ALA A 488 11.31 -9.91 -40.95
#